data_AF-A0A953X5Y9-F1
#
_entry.id   AF-A0A953X5Y9-F1
#
_cell.length_a   1.000
_cell.length_b   1.000
_cell.length_c   1.000
_cell.angle_alpha   90.00
_cell.angle_beta   90.00
_cell.angle_gamma   90.00
#
_symmetry.space_group_name_H-M   'P 1'
#
loop_
_entity.id
_entity.type
_entity.pdbx_description
1 polymer ?
#
loop_
_entity_poly.entity_id
_entity_poly.type
_entity_poly.pdbx_seq_one_letter_code
_entity_poly.pdbx_strand_id
1 'polypeptide(L)' 'RLAILLGAEGPGLPDALITAATPVRIPMTTGFDSLNVATAGAIALAHVFRQT' A
#
# COMPACT_ATOMS: atom_id res chain seq x y z
N ARG A 1 -4.34 -0.53 17.81
CA ARG A 1 -5.12 0.09 16.70
C ARG A 1 -4.24 0.04 15.46
N LEU A 2 -4.78 -0.34 14.30
CA LEU A 2 -4.04 -0.42 13.05
C LEU A 2 -4.26 0.85 12.21
N ALA A 3 -3.20 1.35 11.58
CA ALA A 3 -3.28 2.39 10.55
C ALA A 3 -2.60 1.88 9.28
N ILE A 4 -3.22 2.12 8.13
CA ILE A 4 -2.66 1.83 6.81
C ILE A 4 -2.35 3.18 6.18
N LEU A 5 -1.07 3.40 5.86
CA LEU A 5 -0.60 4.61 5.20
C LEU A 5 -0.53 4.34 3.69
N LEU A 6 -1.14 5.21 2.89
CA LEU A 6 -1.13 5.13 1.43
C LEU A 6 -0.59 6.44 0.87
N GLY A 7 0.33 6.34 -0.08
CA GLY A 7 0.90 7.47 -0.81
C GLY A 7 0.17 7.73 -2.11
N ALA A 8 0.56 8.81 -2.80
CA ALA A 8 0.04 9.11 -4.13
C ALA A 8 0.56 8.09 -5.17
N GLU A 9 -0.21 7.88 -6.24
CA GLU A 9 0.23 7.09 -7.40
C GLU A 9 1.46 7.75 -8.05
N GLY A 10 2.50 6.99 -8.35
CA GLY A 10 3.82 7.49 -8.76
C GLY A 10 4.72 7.82 -7.57
N PRO A 11 4.73 9.06 -7.03
CA PRO A 11 5.68 9.47 -5.99
C PRO A 11 5.59 8.69 -4.67
N GLY A 12 4.46 8.06 -4.35
CA GLY A 12 4.30 7.25 -3.16
C GLY A 12 4.30 8.06 -1.86
N LEU A 13 4.78 7.42 -0.78
CA LEU A 13 4.97 8.05 0.52
C LEU A 13 6.40 8.60 0.63
N PRO A 14 6.62 9.69 1.38
CA PRO A 14 7.96 10.13 1.76
C PRO A 14 8.74 9.02 2.47
N ASP A 15 10.03 8.88 2.16
CA ASP A 15 10.92 7.86 2.72
C ASP A 15 10.94 7.86 4.26
N ALA A 16 10.82 9.04 4.88
CA ALA A 16 10.75 9.18 6.33
C ALA A 16 9.52 8.46 6.93
N LEU A 17 8.37 8.49 6.26
CA LEU A 17 7.17 7.78 6.70
C LEU A 17 7.27 6.28 6.46
N ILE A 18 7.89 5.87 5.34
CA ILE A 18 8.15 4.45 5.06
C ILE A 18 9.07 3.86 6.12
N THR A 19 10.14 4.57 6.48
CA THR A 19 11.13 4.14 7.48
C THR A 19 10.56 4.12 8.90
N ALA A 20 9.59 4.98 9.20
CA ALA A 20 8.92 5.03 10.51
C ALA A 20 7.82 3.96 10.67
N ALA A 21 7.51 3.19 9.62
CA ALA A 21 6.44 2.20 9.60
C ALA A 21 6.97 0.82 9.15
N THR A 22 6.07 -0.16 9.06
CA THR A 22 6.37 -1.45 8.45
C THR A 22 6.04 -1.40 6.95
N PRO A 23 7.04 -1.36 6.06
CA PRO A 23 6.78 -1.34 4.62
C PRO A 23 6.22 -2.69 4.15
N VAL A 24 5.16 -2.62 3.34
CA VAL A 24 4.55 -3.77 2.68
C VAL A 24 4.38 -3.46 1.20
N ARG A 25 4.27 -4.51 0.37
CA ARG A 25 4.12 -4.38 -1.09
C ARG A 25 2.97 -5.24 -1.57
N ILE A 26 2.14 -4.70 -2.46
CA ILE A 26 1.25 -5.49 -3.31
C ILE A 26 2.11 -6.03 -4.47
N PRO A 27 2.25 -7.36 -4.64
CA PRO A 27 2.99 -7.91 -5.76
C PRO A 27 2.36 -7.46 -7.10
N MET A 28 3.20 -6.98 -8.01
CA MET A 28 2.79 -6.52 -9.34
C MET A 28 3.64 -7.20 -10.41
N THR A 29 3.03 -7.45 -11.57
CA THR A 29 3.74 -7.93 -12.77
C THR A 29 4.78 -6.90 -13.23
N THR A 30 5.89 -7.39 -13.78
CA THR A 30 6.96 -6.55 -14.35
C THR A 30 6.41 -5.57 -15.39
N GLY A 31 6.84 -4.30 -15.30
CA GLY A 31 6.39 -3.23 -16.19
C GLY A 31 5.21 -2.42 -15.67
N PHE A 32 4.61 -2.83 -14.54
CA PHE A 32 3.60 -2.04 -13.83
C PHE A 32 4.26 -1.29 -12.67
N ASP A 33 4.30 0.04 -12.76
CA ASP A 33 5.01 0.89 -11.80
C ASP A 33 4.21 1.09 -10.50
N SER A 34 2.92 1.44 -10.62
CA SER A 34 2.06 1.71 -9.47
C SER A 34 0.59 1.35 -9.73
N LEU A 35 -0.21 1.38 -8.66
CA LEU A 35 -1.66 1.21 -8.69
C LEU A 35 -2.35 2.50 -8.28
N ASN A 36 -3.56 2.68 -8.76
CA ASN A 36 -4.48 3.66 -8.20
C ASN A 36 -4.60 3.49 -6.68
N VAL A 37 -4.51 4.60 -5.95
CA VAL A 37 -4.47 4.63 -4.48
C VAL A 37 -5.73 4.00 -3.85
N ALA A 38 -6.92 4.22 -4.45
CA ALA A 38 -8.15 3.63 -3.94
C ALA A 38 -8.16 2.11 -4.12
N THR A 39 -7.68 1.62 -5.27
CA THR A 39 -7.51 0.18 -5.53
C THR A 39 -6.51 -0.45 -4.58
N ALA A 40 -5.35 0.18 -4.36
CA ALA A 40 -4.35 -0.29 -3.41
C ALA A 40 -4.92 -0.38 -1.98
N GLY A 41 -5.69 0.63 -1.56
CA GLY A 41 -6.38 0.64 -0.27
C GLY A 41 -7.41 -0.48 -0.15
N ALA A 42 -8.21 -0.73 -1.18
CA ALA A 42 -9.19 -1.81 -1.19
C ALA A 42 -8.51 -3.19 -1.04
N ILE A 43 -7.41 -3.45 -1.76
CA ILE A 43 -6.63 -4.69 -1.65
C ILE A 43 -6.05 -4.84 -0.24
N ALA A 44 -5.45 -3.78 0.31
CA ALA A 44 -4.85 -3.82 1.63
C ALA A 44 -5.89 -4.12 2.72
N LEU A 45 -7.05 -3.45 2.68
CA LEU A 45 -8.15 -3.69 3.62
C LEU A 45 -8.72 -5.09 3.48
N ALA A 46 -8.95 -5.56 2.25
CA ALA A 46 -9.46 -6.91 2.00
C ALA A 46 -8.49 -8.00 2.50
N HIS A 47 -7.17 -7.77 2.40
CA HIS A 47 -6.17 -8.69 2.93
C HIS A 47 -6.14 -8.69 4.45
N VAL A 48 -6.13 -7.50 5.08
CA VAL A 48 -6.02 -7.34 6.54
C VAL A 48 -7.28 -7.83 7.27
N PHE A 49 -8.46 -7.57 6.70
CA PHE A 49 -9.75 -7.81 7.37
C PHE A 49 -10.51 -9.01 6.81
N ARG A 50 -9.92 -9.80 5.91
CA ARG A 50 -10.53 -11.06 5.49
C ARG A 50 -10.65 -11.97 6.72
N GLN A 51 -11.87 -12.22 7.15
CA GLN A 51 -12.19 -13.23 8.14
C GLN A 51 -12.09 -14.59 7.44
N THR A 52 -11.20 -15.45 7.92
CA THR A 52 -11.25 -16.90 7.64
C THR A 52 -12.43 -17.53 8.33
#